data_AF-A0A059AYW2-F1
#
_entry.id   AF-A0A059AYW2-F1
#
_cell.length_a   1.000
_cell.length_b   1.000
_cell.length_c   1.000
_cell.angle_alpha   90.00
_cell.angle_beta   90.00
_cell.angle_gamma   90.00
#
_symmetry.space_group_name_H-M   'P 1'
#
loop_
_entity.id
_entity.type
_entity.pdbx_description
1 polymer ?
#
loop_
_entity_poly.entity_id
_entity_poly.type
_entity_poly.pdbx_seq_one_letter_code
_entity_poly.pdbx_strand_id
1 'polypeptide(L)'
;MALQLWETLKESIVAFTGLSPATFFTVLALGLTVHYVVSGLFGSLSDRHQRPRDYQEQMQPLPPPVQLVETSDDELKQHDGTDPKKSLLMANRGQIYDVSQRRRSYDVFLSFRGTDVRNYFLGHLYTALVQSGINTYMDSEDLNKGEQISPALMETIEESQIAIIVFSKDYASSPWCLEEVAKIMECKEQRGLMVFPVFYKVEPREVRGQRQGYAKAMAKFVVKFGEDSEKVKLWKKALLDAGSLSGWHFMDGYVKTLLLLQMV
;
A
#
# COMPACT_ATOMS: atom_id res chain seq x y z
N MET A 1 13.06 -31.84 -19.53
CA MET A 1 12.05 -31.20 -18.66
C MET A 1 11.12 -30.27 -19.42
N ALA A 2 11.59 -29.22 -20.13
CA ALA A 2 10.71 -28.27 -20.81
C ALA A 2 9.75 -28.89 -21.86
N LEU A 3 10.20 -29.89 -22.62
CA LEU A 3 9.36 -30.59 -23.62
C LEU A 3 8.23 -31.41 -22.97
N GLN A 4 8.48 -32.04 -21.83
CA GLN A 4 7.44 -32.80 -21.12
C GLN A 4 6.39 -31.86 -20.53
N LEU A 5 6.83 -30.73 -19.96
CA LEU A 5 5.92 -29.69 -19.46
C LEU A 5 5.04 -29.12 -20.58
N TRP A 6 5.61 -28.93 -21.77
CA TRP A 6 4.89 -28.43 -22.93
C TRP A 6 3.78 -29.37 -23.42
N GLU A 7 4.05 -30.68 -23.47
CA GLU A 7 3.02 -31.65 -23.85
C GLU A 7 1.93 -31.79 -22.78
N THR A 8 2.29 -31.82 -21.49
CA THR A 8 1.30 -31.83 -20.40
C THR A 8 0.38 -30.62 -20.39
N LEU A 9 0.89 -29.45 -20.82
CA LEU A 9 0.10 -28.23 -20.94
C LEU A 9 -0.92 -28.32 -22.10
N LYS A 10 -0.52 -28.88 -23.25
CA LYS A 10 -1.45 -29.08 -24.38
C LYS A 10 -2.57 -30.04 -24.02
N GLU A 11 -2.24 -31.14 -23.35
CA GLU A 11 -3.21 -32.14 -22.91
C GLU A 11 -4.22 -31.56 -21.91
N SER A 12 -3.75 -30.74 -20.96
CA SER A 12 -4.65 -30.09 -20.00
C SER A 12 -5.56 -29.05 -20.65
N ILE A 13 -5.06 -28.25 -21.61
CA ILE A 13 -5.89 -27.29 -22.35
C ILE A 13 -7.04 -28.02 -23.06
N VAL A 14 -6.75 -29.13 -23.73
CA VAL A 14 -7.77 -29.95 -24.42
C VAL A 14 -8.77 -30.53 -23.41
N ALA A 15 -8.28 -31.07 -22.28
CA ALA A 15 -9.14 -31.67 -21.26
C ALA A 15 -10.08 -30.67 -20.58
N PHE A 16 -9.61 -29.44 -20.32
CA PHE A 16 -10.38 -28.42 -19.61
C PHE A 16 -11.31 -27.60 -20.49
N THR A 17 -10.92 -27.34 -21.73
CA THR A 17 -11.65 -26.41 -22.61
C THR A 17 -12.34 -27.09 -23.80
N GLY A 18 -11.94 -28.32 -24.13
CA GLY A 18 -12.35 -29.00 -25.36
C GLY A 18 -11.76 -28.38 -26.64
N LEU A 19 -10.95 -27.32 -26.52
CA LEU A 19 -10.34 -26.63 -27.64
C LEU A 19 -8.95 -27.20 -27.96
N SER A 20 -8.55 -27.15 -29.23
CA SER A 20 -7.16 -27.39 -29.58
C SER A 20 -6.26 -26.32 -28.93
N PRO A 21 -5.01 -26.64 -28.55
CA PRO A 21 -4.10 -25.66 -27.97
C PRO A 21 -3.93 -24.40 -28.84
N ALA A 22 -3.89 -24.56 -30.16
CA ALA A 22 -3.82 -23.43 -31.09
C ALA A 22 -5.10 -22.56 -31.04
N THR A 23 -6.28 -23.18 -30.96
CA THR A 23 -7.56 -22.47 -30.83
C THR A 23 -7.65 -21.73 -29.49
N PHE A 24 -7.20 -22.35 -28.41
CA PHE A 24 -7.17 -21.72 -27.09
C PHE A 24 -6.29 -20.46 -27.06
N PHE A 25 -5.05 -20.56 -27.57
CA PHE A 25 -4.14 -19.40 -27.58
C PHE A 25 -4.57 -18.30 -28.56
N THR A 26 -5.22 -18.66 -29.67
CA THR A 26 -5.77 -17.65 -30.60
C THR A 26 -6.94 -16.90 -30.00
N VAL A 27 -7.87 -17.57 -29.31
CA VAL A 27 -8.98 -16.93 -28.57
C VAL A 27 -8.45 -16.04 -27.45
N LEU A 28 -7.46 -16.52 -26.69
CA LEU A 28 -6.81 -15.74 -25.62
C LEU A 28 -6.15 -14.46 -26.17
N ALA A 29 -5.40 -14.58 -27.26
CA ALA A 29 -4.75 -13.43 -27.91
C ALA A 29 -5.77 -12.41 -28.46
N LEU A 30 -6.87 -12.89 -29.03
CA LEU A 30 -7.97 -12.04 -29.50
C LEU A 30 -8.64 -11.29 -28.34
N GLY A 31 -8.93 -11.98 -27.23
CA GLY A 31 -9.50 -11.36 -26.03
C GLY A 31 -8.60 -10.27 -25.45
N LEU A 32 -7.30 -10.54 -25.34
CA LEU A 32 -6.32 -9.55 -24.91
C LEU A 32 -6.26 -8.36 -25.88
N THR A 33 -6.29 -8.60 -27.19
CA THR A 33 -6.26 -7.54 -28.21
C THR A 33 -7.50 -6.65 -28.12
N VAL A 34 -8.69 -7.23 -27.96
CA VAL A 34 -9.94 -6.48 -27.77
C VAL A 34 -9.89 -5.65 -26.49
N HIS A 35 -9.41 -6.23 -25.40
CA HIS A 35 -9.22 -5.50 -24.14
C HIS A 35 -8.32 -4.27 -24.34
N TYR A 36 -7.15 -4.43 -24.98
CA TYR A 36 -6.23 -3.31 -25.27
C TYR A 36 -6.87 -2.22 -26.14
N VAL A 37 -7.65 -2.60 -27.15
CA VAL A 37 -8.31 -1.64 -28.05
C VAL A 37 -9.41 -0.87 -27.32
N VAL A 38 -10.22 -1.53 -26.48
CA VAL A 38 -11.27 -0.89 -25.68
C VAL A 38 -10.66 0.05 -24.63
N SER A 39 -9.60 -0.36 -23.94
CA SER A 39 -8.89 0.51 -22.99
C SER A 39 -8.25 1.72 -23.67
N GLY A 40 -7.79 1.59 -24.93
CA GLY A 40 -7.23 2.70 -25.70
C GLY A 40 -8.28 3.68 -26.26
N LEU A 41 -9.51 3.23 -26.53
CA LEU A 41 -10.58 4.06 -27.10
C LEU A 41 -11.36 4.87 -26.06
N PHE A 42 -11.48 4.37 -24.82
CA PHE A 42 -12.22 5.05 -23.75
C PHE A 42 -11.32 5.74 -22.72
N GLY A 43 -10.00 5.61 -22.84
CA GLY A 43 -9.00 6.22 -21.96
C GLY A 43 -8.61 7.64 -22.36
N SER A 44 -9.55 8.55 -22.65
CA SER A 44 -9.25 9.99 -22.72
C SER A 44 -10.50 10.86 -22.68
N LEU A 45 -10.96 11.18 -21.47
CA LEU A 45 -11.70 12.41 -21.21
C LEU A 45 -11.71 12.67 -19.70
N SER A 46 -10.59 13.18 -19.19
CA SER A 46 -10.62 13.99 -17.98
C SER A 46 -9.76 15.22 -18.19
N ASP A 47 -10.49 16.30 -18.07
CA ASP A 47 -10.20 17.65 -18.48
C ASP A 47 -8.98 18.26 -17.80
N ARG A 48 -8.46 19.24 -18.53
CA ARG A 48 -7.41 20.18 -18.18
C ARG A 48 -7.85 20.97 -16.95
N HIS A 49 -7.16 20.84 -15.82
CA HIS A 49 -7.25 21.82 -14.74
C HIS A 49 -5.88 22.45 -14.46
N GLN A 50 -5.83 23.74 -14.79
CA GLN A 50 -4.77 24.67 -14.47
C GLN A 50 -4.60 24.78 -12.95
N ARG A 51 -3.35 24.83 -12.47
CA ARG A 51 -3.04 25.34 -11.13
C ARG A 51 -3.40 26.81 -11.03
N PRO A 52 -3.89 27.24 -9.85
CA PRO A 52 -3.44 28.49 -9.26
C PRO A 52 -2.66 28.22 -7.95
N ARG A 53 -1.54 28.95 -7.80
CA ARG A 53 -0.99 29.32 -6.49
C ARG A 53 -1.93 30.31 -5.82
N ASP A 54 -1.78 30.44 -4.50
CA ASP A 54 -2.43 31.36 -3.55
C ASP A 54 -3.67 30.81 -2.83
N TYR A 55 -3.43 30.20 -1.67
CA TYR A 55 -4.41 30.10 -0.57
C TYR A 55 -3.69 30.32 0.75
N GLN A 56 -3.42 31.59 1.06
CA GLN A 56 -3.23 32.03 2.43
C GLN A 56 -3.84 33.43 2.59
N GLU A 57 -5.16 33.54 2.50
CA GLU A 57 -5.95 34.55 3.22
C GLU A 57 -7.46 34.26 3.08
N GLN A 58 -8.19 34.45 4.19
CA GLN A 58 -9.65 34.28 4.40
C GLN A 58 -10.21 32.84 4.47
N MET A 59 -10.00 32.17 5.60
CA MET A 59 -10.94 31.16 6.11
C MET A 59 -11.84 31.81 7.17
N GLN A 60 -13.15 31.83 6.94
CA GLN A 60 -14.14 32.09 7.99
C GLN A 60 -14.12 30.96 9.04
N PRO A 61 -14.47 31.23 10.31
CA PRO A 61 -14.52 30.19 11.33
C PRO A 61 -15.49 29.08 10.90
N LEU A 62 -15.04 27.83 10.99
CA LEU A 62 -15.89 26.67 10.76
C LEU A 62 -17.12 26.75 11.65
N PRO A 63 -18.33 26.43 11.14
CA PRO A 63 -19.49 26.30 12.00
C PRO A 63 -19.21 25.28 13.10
N PRO A 64 -19.74 25.47 14.32
CA PRO A 64 -19.50 24.55 15.41
C PRO A 64 -19.92 23.14 14.99
N PRO A 65 -19.17 22.10 15.43
CA PRO A 65 -19.53 20.73 15.11
C PRO A 65 -20.97 20.47 15.55
N VAL A 66 -21.77 19.92 14.65
CA VAL A 66 -23.10 19.42 15.00
C VAL A 66 -22.90 18.40 16.12
N GLN A 67 -23.37 18.73 17.32
CA GLN A 67 -23.29 17.82 18.45
C GLN A 67 -24.08 16.57 18.09
N LEU A 68 -23.37 15.45 17.86
CA LEU A 68 -24.01 14.14 17.88
C LEU A 68 -24.54 13.97 19.31
N VAL A 69 -25.86 13.99 19.45
CA VAL A 69 -26.51 13.52 20.67
C VAL A 69 -26.08 12.07 20.86
N GLU A 70 -25.23 11.82 21.85
CA GLU A 70 -24.87 10.49 22.32
C GLU A 70 -26.10 9.88 22.99
N THR A 71 -26.95 9.25 22.19
CA THR A 71 -27.99 8.35 22.70
C THR A 71 -27.32 7.01 22.96
N SER A 72 -27.25 6.59 24.22
CA SER A 72 -26.64 5.33 24.65
C SER A 72 -27.28 4.11 23.96
N ASP A 73 -26.53 3.00 23.86
CA ASP A 73 -26.93 1.73 23.25
C ASP A 73 -28.29 1.17 23.74
N ASP A 74 -28.78 1.68 24.87
CA ASP A 74 -30.05 1.31 25.49
C ASP A 74 -31.28 1.81 24.70
N GLU A 75 -31.19 2.94 23.99
CA GLU A 75 -32.28 3.41 23.11
C GLU A 75 -32.41 2.55 21.82
N LEU A 76 -31.36 1.80 21.48
CA LEU A 76 -31.30 0.96 20.28
C LEU A 76 -32.10 -0.34 20.41
N LYS A 77 -32.31 -0.83 21.64
CA LYS A 77 -32.97 -2.12 21.91
C LYS A 77 -34.47 -2.02 22.14
N GLN A 78 -35.02 -0.81 22.20
CA GLN A 78 -36.40 -0.58 22.65
C GLN A 78 -37.35 -0.08 21.55
N HIS A 79 -37.00 -0.25 20.27
CA HIS A 79 -37.86 0.18 19.17
C HIS A 79 -38.78 -0.96 18.69
N ASP A 80 -40.09 -0.75 18.83
CA ASP A 80 -41.17 -1.66 18.44
C ASP A 80 -41.53 -1.66 16.93
N GLY A 81 -40.83 -0.86 16.11
CA GLY A 81 -41.09 -0.74 14.66
C GLY A 81 -42.35 0.05 14.26
N THR A 82 -43.07 0.66 15.20
CA THR A 82 -44.39 1.26 14.91
C THR A 82 -44.33 2.72 14.42
N ASP A 83 -43.21 3.42 14.65
CA ASP A 83 -43.00 4.81 14.22
C ASP A 83 -42.18 4.90 12.91
N PRO A 84 -42.80 5.33 11.78
CA PRO A 84 -42.12 5.47 10.49
C PRO A 84 -41.02 6.52 10.51
N LYS A 85 -41.14 7.59 11.30
CA LYS A 85 -40.13 8.66 11.37
C LYS A 85 -38.88 8.17 12.09
N LYS A 86 -39.06 7.41 13.17
CA LYS A 86 -37.96 6.82 13.95
C LYS A 86 -37.25 5.70 13.18
N SER A 87 -38.00 4.91 12.39
CA SER A 87 -37.44 3.94 11.44
C SER A 87 -36.59 4.61 10.35
N LEU A 88 -37.07 5.70 9.76
CA LEU A 88 -36.32 6.46 8.75
C LEU A 88 -35.05 7.09 9.36
N LEU A 89 -35.16 7.61 10.60
CA LEU A 89 -34.02 8.16 11.34
C LEU A 89 -32.96 7.08 11.62
N MET A 90 -33.39 5.86 11.96
CA MET A 90 -32.51 4.73 12.22
C MET A 90 -31.84 4.21 10.95
N ALA A 91 -32.57 4.15 9.83
CA ALA A 91 -32.01 3.80 8.52
C ALA A 91 -31.00 4.86 8.03
N ASN A 92 -31.34 6.15 8.15
CA ASN A 92 -30.43 7.23 7.81
C ASN A 92 -29.21 7.25 8.73
N ARG A 93 -29.37 6.98 10.04
CA ARG A 93 -28.24 6.85 10.98
C ARG A 93 -27.39 5.63 10.67
N GLY A 94 -27.98 4.49 10.30
CA GLY A 94 -27.28 3.29 9.85
C GLY A 94 -26.48 3.53 8.57
N GLN A 95 -27.06 4.26 7.61
CA GLN A 95 -26.33 4.68 6.40
C GLN A 95 -25.23 5.69 6.70
N ILE A 96 -25.47 6.68 7.57
CA ILE A 96 -24.45 7.64 7.99
C ILE A 96 -23.32 6.93 8.75
N TYR A 97 -23.65 5.92 9.56
CA TYR A 97 -22.69 5.10 10.30
C TYR A 97 -21.90 4.16 9.37
N ASP A 98 -22.51 3.53 8.36
CA ASP A 98 -21.81 2.75 7.33
C ASP A 98 -20.89 3.64 6.48
N VAL A 99 -21.39 4.81 6.04
CA VAL A 99 -20.61 5.79 5.28
C VAL A 99 -19.49 6.41 6.13
N SER A 100 -19.69 6.55 7.45
CA SER A 100 -18.65 7.03 8.37
C SER A 100 -17.69 5.92 8.84
N GLN A 101 -18.06 4.65 8.80
CA GLN A 101 -17.12 3.54 8.98
C GLN A 101 -16.31 3.23 7.72
N ARG A 102 -16.83 3.58 6.53
CA ARG A 102 -16.03 3.72 5.29
C ARG A 102 -15.10 4.96 5.31
N ARG A 103 -14.82 5.56 6.46
CA ARG A 103 -13.81 6.62 6.61
C ARG A 103 -12.41 6.05 6.39
N ARG A 104 -12.08 5.89 5.11
CA ARG A 104 -10.75 5.81 4.47
C ARG A 104 -9.74 4.84 5.10
N SER A 105 -10.01 3.54 5.00
CA SER A 105 -8.92 2.56 4.92
C SER A 105 -8.15 2.79 3.61
N TYR A 106 -6.82 2.79 3.67
CA TYR A 106 -6.00 2.71 2.47
C TYR A 106 -5.91 1.25 2.01
N ASP A 107 -5.89 1.02 0.71
CA ASP A 107 -5.64 -0.32 0.18
C ASP A 107 -4.15 -0.66 0.34
N VAL A 108 -3.28 0.33 0.08
CA VAL A 108 -1.82 0.17 0.09
C VAL A 108 -1.14 1.26 0.90
N PHE A 109 -0.23 0.87 1.79
CA PHE A 109 0.76 1.73 2.43
C PHE A 109 2.11 1.60 1.73
N LEU A 110 2.68 2.70 1.22
CA LEU A 110 4.02 2.74 0.66
C LEU A 110 5.02 3.33 1.66
N SER A 111 5.93 2.49 2.16
CA SER A 111 7.09 2.93 2.96
C SER A 111 8.34 3.00 2.08
N PHE A 112 9.10 4.08 2.16
CA PHE A 112 10.31 4.27 1.37
C PHE A 112 11.22 5.34 1.98
N ARG A 113 12.46 5.41 1.46
CA ARG A 113 13.43 6.45 1.81
C ARG A 113 14.12 6.99 0.57
N GLY A 114 14.25 8.31 0.53
CA GLY A 114 15.11 9.03 -0.41
C GLY A 114 14.36 9.69 -1.57
N THR A 115 14.79 10.90 -1.91
CA THR A 115 14.23 11.72 -3.01
C THR A 115 14.40 11.05 -4.38
N ASP A 116 15.48 10.31 -4.59
CA ASP A 116 15.74 9.60 -5.85
C ASP A 116 14.82 8.39 -6.03
N VAL A 117 14.35 7.80 -4.93
CA VAL A 117 13.32 6.75 -4.98
C VAL A 117 11.98 7.39 -5.30
N ARG A 118 11.66 8.52 -4.63
CA ARG A 118 10.42 9.29 -4.80
C ARG A 118 10.20 9.74 -6.25
N ASN A 119 11.18 10.40 -6.85
CA ASN A 119 11.01 11.10 -8.12
C ASN A 119 11.01 10.19 -9.36
N TYR A 120 11.44 8.93 -9.22
CA TYR A 120 11.54 8.00 -10.35
C TYR A 120 10.66 6.77 -10.09
N PHE A 121 11.22 5.74 -9.43
CA PHE A 121 10.54 4.46 -9.24
C PHE A 121 9.20 4.61 -8.52
N LEU A 122 9.20 5.30 -7.38
CA LEU A 122 8.02 5.37 -6.53
C LEU A 122 6.92 6.25 -7.14
N GLY A 123 7.28 7.35 -7.80
CA GLY A 123 6.30 8.19 -8.51
C GLY A 123 5.54 7.41 -9.58
N HIS A 124 6.24 6.54 -10.33
CA HIS A 124 5.61 5.65 -11.30
C HIS A 124 4.75 4.57 -10.63
N LEU A 125 5.24 3.93 -9.56
CA LEU A 125 4.47 2.94 -8.81
C LEU A 125 3.18 3.54 -8.24
N TYR A 126 3.28 4.67 -7.55
CA TYR A 126 2.15 5.39 -6.99
C TYR A 126 1.14 5.79 -8.07
N THR A 127 1.61 6.33 -9.20
CA THR A 127 0.74 6.71 -10.31
C THR A 127 0.01 5.49 -10.89
N ALA A 128 0.70 4.36 -11.06
CA ALA A 128 0.09 3.14 -11.58
C ALA A 128 -0.98 2.58 -10.63
N LEU A 129 -0.71 2.56 -9.32
CA LEU A 129 -1.70 2.13 -8.30
C LEU A 129 -2.95 3.02 -8.34
N VAL A 130 -2.77 4.34 -8.34
CA VAL A 130 -3.88 5.30 -8.39
C VAL A 130 -4.67 5.17 -9.70
N GLN A 131 -3.99 4.99 -10.84
CA GLN A 131 -4.64 4.78 -12.14
C GLN A 131 -5.44 3.48 -12.20
N SER A 132 -5.03 2.46 -11.45
CA SER A 132 -5.77 1.21 -11.25
C SER A 132 -6.89 1.30 -10.22
N GLY A 133 -7.14 2.48 -9.64
CA GLY A 133 -8.20 2.71 -8.66
C GLY A 133 -7.85 2.27 -7.23
N ILE A 134 -6.57 2.03 -6.92
CA ILE A 134 -6.10 1.56 -5.61
C ILE A 134 -5.79 2.76 -4.71
N ASN A 135 -6.52 2.87 -3.60
CA ASN A 135 -6.34 3.94 -2.61
C ASN A 135 -5.01 3.76 -1.88
N THR A 136 -4.00 4.52 -2.27
CA THR A 136 -2.62 4.34 -1.81
C THR A 136 -2.18 5.49 -0.92
N TYR A 137 -1.75 5.18 0.30
CA TYR A 137 -1.00 6.10 1.15
C TYR A 137 0.49 6.03 0.81
N MET A 138 1.11 7.18 0.60
CA MET A 138 2.54 7.27 0.32
C MET A 138 3.20 8.09 1.42
N ASP A 139 4.04 7.47 2.25
CA ASP A 139 4.68 8.17 3.36
C ASP A 139 5.67 9.23 2.84
N SER A 140 5.33 10.51 3.02
CA SER A 140 6.23 11.58 2.63
C SER A 140 7.10 11.99 3.82
N GLU A 141 8.30 11.42 3.93
CA GLU A 141 9.29 11.91 4.91
C GLU A 141 9.60 13.42 4.78
N ASP A 142 9.33 14.07 3.62
CA ASP A 142 9.58 15.51 3.45
C ASP A 142 8.64 16.40 4.30
N LEU A 143 7.47 15.88 4.69
CA LEU A 143 6.45 16.63 5.44
C LEU A 143 6.56 16.43 6.95
N ASN A 144 7.16 15.33 7.42
CA ASN A 144 7.19 14.97 8.84
C ASN A 144 8.59 15.19 9.44
N LYS A 145 8.97 16.47 9.63
CA LYS A 145 10.18 16.87 10.36
C LYS A 145 10.03 16.74 11.90
N GLY A 146 9.34 15.70 12.38
CA GLY A 146 9.15 15.41 13.80
C GLY A 146 9.97 14.21 14.27
N GLU A 147 10.41 14.20 15.53
CA GLU A 147 11.20 13.10 16.11
C GLU A 147 10.40 11.81 16.38
N GLN A 148 9.07 11.86 16.31
CA GLN A 148 8.19 10.73 16.61
C GLN A 148 7.18 10.50 15.49
N ILE A 149 6.97 9.23 15.13
CA ILE A 149 5.90 8.83 14.20
C ILE A 149 4.57 9.37 14.72
N SER A 150 3.83 10.06 13.87
CA SER A 150 2.51 10.57 14.26
C SER A 150 1.58 9.38 14.50
N PRO A 151 0.72 9.43 15.54
CA PRO A 151 -0.29 8.40 15.77
C PRO A 151 -1.14 8.11 14.52
N ALA A 152 -1.40 9.14 13.71
CA ALA A 152 -2.10 9.04 12.44
C ALA A 152 -1.38 8.15 11.41
N LEU A 153 -0.04 8.14 11.37
CA LEU A 153 0.70 7.23 10.47
C LEU A 153 0.57 5.78 10.94
N MET A 154 0.64 5.53 12.25
CA MET A 154 0.47 4.18 12.79
C MET A 154 -0.93 3.64 12.53
N GLU A 155 -1.95 4.48 12.72
CA GLU A 155 -3.34 4.17 12.38
C GLU A 155 -3.47 3.87 10.88
N THR A 156 -2.84 4.66 10.02
CA THR A 156 -2.85 4.43 8.57
C THR A 156 -2.22 3.07 8.19
N ILE A 157 -1.11 2.66 8.83
CA ILE A 157 -0.52 1.32 8.62
C ILE A 157 -1.49 0.23 9.10
N GLU A 158 -2.14 0.43 10.24
CA GLU A 158 -3.08 -0.53 10.82
C GLU A 158 -4.37 -0.68 10.00
N GLU A 159 -4.83 0.39 9.35
CA GLU A 159 -6.00 0.42 8.49
C GLU A 159 -5.71 -0.02 7.05
N SER A 160 -4.43 -0.22 6.70
CA SER A 160 -4.04 -0.66 5.36
C SER A 160 -4.19 -2.17 5.17
N GLN A 161 -4.54 -2.60 3.96
CA GLN A 161 -4.62 -4.03 3.61
C GLN A 161 -3.28 -4.61 3.13
N ILE A 162 -2.51 -3.76 2.45
CA ILE A 162 -1.20 -4.09 1.88
C ILE A 162 -0.18 -3.06 2.34
N ALA A 163 1.03 -3.49 2.65
CA ALA A 163 2.19 -2.62 2.79
C ALA A 163 3.27 -3.01 1.77
N ILE A 164 3.70 -2.03 0.96
CA ILE A 164 4.85 -2.18 0.06
C ILE A 164 6.02 -1.42 0.69
N ILE A 165 7.11 -2.13 0.95
CA ILE A 165 8.30 -1.57 1.57
C ILE A 165 9.39 -1.44 0.51
N VAL A 166 9.74 -0.23 0.13
CA VAL A 166 10.80 0.03 -0.85
C VAL A 166 12.13 0.23 -0.13
N PHE A 167 12.82 -0.88 0.09
CA PHE A 167 14.19 -0.88 0.61
C PHE A 167 15.13 -0.24 -0.41
N SER A 168 15.79 0.83 0.03
CA SER A 168 16.79 1.58 -0.73
C SER A 168 18.06 1.72 0.10
N LYS A 169 19.15 2.15 -0.53
CA LYS A 169 20.49 2.24 0.10
C LYS A 169 20.49 2.98 1.44
N ASP A 170 19.66 4.02 1.57
CA ASP A 170 19.63 4.87 2.75
C ASP A 170 18.43 4.59 3.66
N TYR A 171 17.59 3.59 3.37
CA TYR A 171 16.39 3.26 4.15
C TYR A 171 16.69 3.08 5.64
N ALA A 172 17.65 2.21 5.97
CA ALA A 172 18.00 1.96 7.37
C ALA A 172 18.72 3.13 8.05
N SER A 173 19.05 4.22 7.35
CA SER A 173 19.63 5.41 7.98
C SER A 173 18.58 6.29 8.68
N SER A 174 17.30 6.09 8.37
CA SER A 174 16.18 6.84 8.95
C SER A 174 15.58 6.06 10.11
N PRO A 175 15.62 6.58 11.37
CA PRO A 175 14.89 6.00 12.48
C PRO A 175 13.40 5.86 12.16
N TRP A 176 12.84 6.79 11.37
CA TRP A 176 11.43 6.77 10.96
C TRP A 176 11.13 5.51 10.14
N CYS A 177 11.86 5.29 9.06
CA CYS A 177 11.69 4.08 8.23
C CYS A 177 11.89 2.77 9.01
N LEU A 178 12.74 2.77 10.04
CA LEU A 178 12.96 1.61 10.92
C LEU A 178 11.78 1.33 11.85
N GLU A 179 11.13 2.39 12.35
CA GLU A 179 9.90 2.28 13.14
C GLU A 179 8.72 1.86 12.25
N GLU A 180 8.63 2.37 11.02
CA GLU A 180 7.62 1.95 10.05
C GLU A 180 7.72 0.45 9.73
N VAL A 181 8.91 -0.07 9.37
CA VAL A 181 9.07 -1.50 9.08
C VAL A 181 8.78 -2.35 10.32
N ALA A 182 9.14 -1.88 11.52
CA ALA A 182 8.77 -2.57 12.75
C ALA A 182 7.25 -2.64 12.94
N LYS A 183 6.53 -1.53 12.73
CA LYS A 183 5.08 -1.50 12.82
C LYS A 183 4.40 -2.36 11.75
N ILE A 184 4.87 -2.28 10.51
CA ILE A 184 4.34 -3.09 9.40
C ILE A 184 4.47 -4.58 9.71
N MET A 185 5.63 -5.01 10.21
CA MET A 185 5.85 -6.42 10.57
C MET A 185 5.04 -6.85 11.79
N GLU A 186 4.81 -5.95 12.76
CA GLU A 186 3.86 -6.19 13.85
C GLU A 186 2.43 -6.40 13.31
N CYS A 187 1.93 -5.50 12.46
CA CYS A 187 0.60 -5.60 11.84
C CYS A 187 0.47 -6.84 10.95
N LYS A 188 1.55 -7.26 10.28
CA LYS A 188 1.58 -8.52 9.53
C LYS A 188 1.30 -9.71 10.43
N GLU A 189 1.96 -9.78 11.58
CA GLU A 189 1.82 -10.89 12.54
C GLU A 189 0.46 -10.85 13.25
N GLN A 190 0.00 -9.67 13.68
CA GLN A 190 -1.18 -9.53 14.54
C GLN A 190 -2.49 -9.36 13.78
N ARG A 191 -2.46 -8.77 12.58
CA ARG A 191 -3.66 -8.32 11.84
C ARG A 191 -3.75 -8.88 10.41
N GLY A 192 -2.76 -9.65 9.98
CA GLY A 192 -2.75 -10.26 8.65
C GLY A 192 -2.47 -9.29 7.51
N LEU A 193 -1.85 -8.13 7.79
CA LEU A 193 -1.38 -7.19 6.77
C LEU A 193 -0.50 -7.90 5.74
N MET A 194 -0.82 -7.76 4.44
CA MET A 194 0.01 -8.33 3.39
C MET A 194 1.24 -7.45 3.16
N VAL A 195 2.44 -8.04 3.15
CA VAL A 195 3.70 -7.28 3.06
C VAL A 195 4.49 -7.70 1.83
N PHE A 196 4.86 -6.70 1.03
CA PHE A 196 5.55 -6.85 -0.25
C PHE A 196 6.84 -6.03 -0.26
N PRO A 197 8.01 -6.63 -0.01
CA PRO A 197 9.26 -5.90 -0.11
C PRO A 197 9.69 -5.68 -1.56
N VAL A 198 10.18 -4.47 -1.83
CA VAL A 198 10.85 -4.07 -3.05
C VAL A 198 12.28 -3.68 -2.72
N PHE A 199 13.23 -4.33 -3.34
CA PHE A 199 14.66 -4.09 -3.16
C PHE A 199 15.17 -3.22 -4.30
N TYR A 200 15.22 -1.91 -4.09
CA TYR A 200 15.62 -0.91 -5.08
C TYR A 200 17.09 -0.52 -4.91
N LYS A 201 17.93 -0.95 -5.86
CA LYS A 201 19.39 -0.74 -5.87
C LYS A 201 20.09 -1.23 -4.60
N VAL A 202 19.52 -2.24 -3.96
CA VAL A 202 20.04 -2.94 -2.78
C VAL A 202 19.74 -4.42 -2.91
N GLU A 203 20.63 -5.28 -2.42
CA GLU A 203 20.38 -6.72 -2.45
C GLU A 203 19.53 -7.14 -1.22
N PRO A 204 18.61 -8.12 -1.34
CA PRO A 204 17.88 -8.64 -0.19
C PRO A 204 18.78 -9.11 0.95
N ARG A 205 19.95 -9.67 0.61
CA ARG A 205 20.96 -10.09 1.60
C ARG A 205 21.59 -8.94 2.38
N GLU A 206 21.62 -7.74 1.81
CA GLU A 206 22.06 -6.54 2.50
C GLU A 206 21.06 -6.12 3.58
N VAL A 207 19.77 -6.15 3.25
CA VAL A 207 18.67 -5.82 4.16
C VAL A 207 18.59 -6.85 5.29
N ARG A 208 18.35 -8.14 4.96
CA ARG A 208 18.11 -9.18 5.97
C ARG A 208 19.34 -9.43 6.83
N GLY A 209 20.54 -9.37 6.23
CA GLY A 209 21.81 -9.59 6.91
C GLY A 209 22.43 -8.35 7.52
N GLN A 210 21.74 -7.20 7.42
CA GLN A 210 22.22 -5.88 7.84
C GLN A 210 23.68 -5.65 7.43
N ARG A 211 24.00 -5.82 6.14
CA ARG A 211 25.36 -5.66 5.58
C ARG A 211 25.54 -4.27 4.99
N GLN A 212 26.76 -3.93 4.59
CA GLN A 212 27.08 -2.69 3.86
C GLN A 212 26.46 -1.41 4.50
N GLY A 213 25.60 -0.68 3.79
CA GLY A 213 24.99 0.55 4.28
C GLY A 213 24.12 0.33 5.52
N TYR A 214 23.37 -0.78 5.53
CA TYR A 214 22.53 -1.17 6.65
C TYR A 214 23.35 -1.51 7.90
N ALA A 215 24.50 -2.20 7.75
CA ALA A 215 25.41 -2.49 8.86
C ALA A 215 25.88 -1.19 9.53
N LYS A 216 26.32 -0.23 8.70
CA LYS A 216 26.82 1.06 9.16
C LYS A 216 25.74 1.87 9.87
N ALA A 217 24.51 1.83 9.35
CA ALA A 217 23.38 2.51 9.98
C ALA A 217 23.02 1.88 11.34
N MET A 218 22.92 0.55 11.42
CA MET A 218 22.61 -0.14 12.67
C MET A 218 23.68 0.06 13.73
N ALA A 219 24.97 0.06 13.35
CA ALA A 219 26.07 0.34 14.27
C ALA A 219 25.95 1.74 14.91
N LYS A 220 25.55 2.76 14.13
CA LYS A 220 25.30 4.10 14.67
C LYS A 220 24.17 4.11 15.71
N PHE A 221 23.11 3.35 15.49
CA PHE A 221 22.00 3.26 16.44
C PHE A 221 22.35 2.47 17.69
N VAL A 222 23.16 1.41 17.58
CA VAL A 222 23.73 0.72 18.75
C VAL A 222 24.55 1.69 19.61
N VAL A 223 25.40 2.52 19.00
CA VAL A 223 26.18 3.53 19.76
C VAL A 223 25.26 4.57 20.40
N LYS A 224 24.20 5.00 19.72
CA LYS A 224 23.27 6.03 20.20
C LYS A 224 22.34 5.55 21.33
N PHE A 225 21.83 4.33 21.22
CA PHE A 225 20.76 3.82 22.10
C PHE A 225 21.20 2.69 23.05
N GLY A 226 22.41 2.15 22.86
CA GLY A 226 22.94 1.00 23.59
C GLY A 226 22.71 -0.33 22.86
N GLU A 227 23.60 -1.29 23.11
CA GLU A 227 23.54 -2.63 22.51
C GLU A 227 22.33 -3.44 22.98
N ASP A 228 21.96 -3.27 24.24
CA ASP A 228 20.79 -3.93 24.86
C ASP A 228 19.47 -3.21 24.60
N SER A 229 19.47 -2.17 23.76
CA SER A 229 18.26 -1.42 23.44
C SER A 229 17.22 -2.32 22.76
N GLU A 230 16.08 -2.50 23.41
CA GLU A 230 14.93 -3.23 22.85
C GLU A 230 14.48 -2.65 21.50
N LYS A 231 14.60 -1.33 21.34
CA LYS A 231 14.33 -0.64 20.08
C LYS A 231 15.24 -1.11 18.94
N VAL A 232 16.54 -1.18 19.19
CA VAL A 232 17.52 -1.62 18.20
C VAL A 232 17.32 -3.10 17.87
N LYS A 233 17.02 -3.94 18.87
CA LYS A 233 16.70 -5.36 18.67
C LYS A 233 15.45 -5.52 17.79
N LEU A 234 14.39 -4.75 18.06
CA LEU A 234 13.16 -4.74 17.30
C LEU A 234 13.42 -4.36 15.82
N TRP A 235 14.18 -3.29 15.57
CA TRP A 235 14.53 -2.89 14.20
C TRP A 235 15.34 -3.95 13.45
N LYS A 236 16.31 -4.59 14.13
CA LYS A 236 17.09 -5.71 13.53
C LYS A 236 16.18 -6.87 13.15
N LYS A 237 15.26 -7.27 14.04
CA LYS A 237 14.27 -8.32 13.76
C LYS A 237 13.38 -7.94 12.58
N ALA A 238 12.81 -6.73 12.58
CA ALA A 238 11.92 -6.27 11.52
C ALA A 238 12.60 -6.27 10.14
N LEU A 239 13.85 -5.79 10.05
CA LEU A 239 14.62 -5.83 8.80
C LEU A 239 14.98 -7.26 8.36
N LEU A 240 15.31 -8.13 9.30
CA LEU A 240 15.56 -9.54 9.03
C LEU A 240 14.31 -10.21 8.45
N ASP A 241 13.17 -10.05 9.11
CA ASP A 241 11.92 -10.70 8.75
C ASP A 241 11.39 -10.16 7.42
N ALA A 242 11.28 -8.83 7.28
CA ALA A 242 10.84 -8.18 6.05
C ALA A 242 11.78 -8.47 4.87
N GLY A 243 13.09 -8.46 5.10
CA GLY A 243 14.10 -8.79 4.08
C GLY A 243 14.15 -10.29 3.71
N SER A 244 13.45 -11.15 4.46
CA SER A 244 13.32 -12.58 4.19
C SER A 244 12.03 -12.94 3.45
N LEU A 245 11.09 -11.99 3.29
CA LEU A 245 9.89 -12.18 2.49
C LEU A 245 10.23 -12.21 0.99
N SER A 246 9.42 -12.93 0.22
CA SER A 246 9.47 -12.90 -1.25
C SER A 246 9.09 -11.51 -1.75
N GLY A 247 9.85 -10.99 -2.71
CA GLY A 247 9.62 -9.66 -3.27
C GLY A 247 10.37 -9.40 -4.56
N TRP A 248 10.40 -8.15 -4.99
CA TRP A 248 10.96 -7.75 -6.28
C TRP A 248 12.30 -7.05 -6.12
N HIS A 249 13.20 -7.27 -7.08
CA HIS A 249 14.56 -6.75 -7.03
C HIS A 249 14.85 -5.90 -8.28
N PHE A 250 15.24 -4.64 -8.07
CA PHE A 250 15.48 -3.66 -9.12
C PHE A 250 16.88 -3.05 -8.97
N MET A 251 17.87 -3.66 -9.63
CA MET A 251 19.27 -3.20 -9.56
C MET A 251 19.66 -2.20 -10.63
N ASP A 252 19.06 -2.30 -11.81
CA ASP A 252 19.31 -1.38 -12.91
C ASP A 252 18.17 -0.35 -12.97
N GLY A 253 18.50 0.92 -13.19
CA GLY A 253 17.56 2.05 -13.18
C GLY A 253 16.43 1.99 -14.22
N TYR A 254 16.25 0.87 -14.93
CA TYR A 254 15.15 0.60 -15.83
C TYR A 254 14.00 -0.08 -15.09
N VAL A 255 13.09 0.75 -14.58
CA VAL A 255 11.76 0.29 -14.18
C VAL A 255 10.98 0.04 -15.47
N LYS A 256 10.98 -1.19 -15.99
CA LYS A 256 10.04 -1.51 -17.08
C LYS A 256 8.63 -1.29 -16.53
N THR A 257 7.82 -0.50 -17.22
CA THR A 257 6.39 -0.31 -16.91
C THR A 257 5.65 -1.65 -16.75
N LEU A 258 6.10 -2.68 -17.48
CA LEU A 258 5.62 -4.07 -17.33
C LEU A 258 5.87 -4.69 -15.95
N LEU A 259 6.93 -4.32 -15.22
CA LEU A 259 7.22 -4.86 -13.89
C LEU A 259 6.34 -4.24 -12.81
N LEU A 260 5.93 -2.97 -12.98
CA LEU A 260 4.96 -2.34 -12.09
C LEU A 260 3.57 -2.98 -12.24
N LEU A 261 3.19 -3.40 -13.45
CA LEU A 261 1.99 -4.20 -13.72
C LEU A 261 2.05 -5.64 -13.17
N GLN A 262 3.21 -6.12 -12.71
CA GLN A 262 3.29 -7.40 -11.99
C GLN A 262 3.11 -7.24 -10.48
N MET A 263 3.17 -6.00 -9.98
CA MET A 263 2.92 -5.66 -8.57
C MET A 263 1.46 -5.28 -8.30
N VAL A 264 0.69 -5.02 -9.35
CA VAL A 264 -0.74 -4.63 -9.33
C VAL A 264 -1.55 -5.69 -10.05
#